data_AF-A0A350J3Z5-F1
#
_entry.id   AF-A0A350J3Z5-F1
#
_cell.length_a   1.000
_cell.length_b   1.000
_cell.length_c   1.000
_cell.angle_alpha   90.00
_cell.angle_beta   90.00
_cell.angle_gamma   90.00
#
_symmetry.space_group_name_H-M   'P 1'
#
loop_
_entity.id
_entity.type
_entity.pdbx_description
1 polymer ?
#
loop_
_entity_poly.entity_id
_entity_poly.type
_entity_poly.pdbx_seq_one_letter_code
_entity_poly.pdbx_strand_id
1 'polypeptide(L)'
;MDATNSSQNKLFQLPLGSRKLASFFERLLGLSVLAKCYESAPKKLGTQQFLSGVLDYLGVRVKAIDSQKVLPSLPKEGPLLIVANHPLGGLEGVAITQLLLELRADTKVLTNNLLTRIP
;
A
#
# COMPACT_ATOMS: atom_id res chain seq x y z
N MET A 1 6.55 -30.96 -5.02
CA MET A 1 5.86 -30.81 -3.72
C MET A 1 5.24 -29.44 -3.73
N ASP A 2 4.05 -29.39 -4.31
CA ASP A 2 3.31 -28.21 -4.73
C ASP A 2 2.23 -27.89 -3.71
N ALA A 3 2.36 -26.76 -3.00
CA ALA A 3 1.34 -26.30 -2.05
C ALA A 3 1.41 -24.79 -1.76
N THR A 4 1.56 -23.91 -2.76
CA THR A 4 1.51 -22.45 -2.52
C THR A 4 0.79 -21.60 -3.59
N ASN A 5 0.19 -22.17 -4.64
CA ASN A 5 -0.30 -21.38 -5.77
C ASN A 5 -1.83 -21.15 -5.84
N SER A 6 -2.64 -21.67 -4.90
CA SER A 6 -4.11 -21.57 -5.01
C SER A 6 -4.74 -20.37 -4.29
N SER A 7 -4.03 -19.74 -3.34
CA SER A 7 -4.60 -18.67 -2.50
C SER A 7 -4.42 -17.25 -3.07
N GLN A 8 -3.33 -16.99 -3.82
CA GLN A 8 -3.08 -15.65 -4.39
C GLN A 8 -4.08 -15.29 -5.51
N ASN A 9 -4.54 -16.29 -6.27
CA ASN A 9 -5.42 -16.08 -7.43
C ASN A 9 -6.83 -15.56 -7.06
N LYS A 10 -7.25 -15.64 -5.79
CA LYS A 10 -8.60 -15.26 -5.36
C LYS A 10 -8.75 -13.81 -4.93
N LEU A 11 -7.65 -13.05 -4.76
CA LEU A 11 -7.69 -11.73 -4.14
C LEU A 11 -8.53 -10.70 -4.93
N PHE A 12 -8.54 -10.84 -6.26
CA PHE A 12 -9.24 -9.92 -7.18
C PHE A 12 -10.33 -10.62 -8.01
N GLN A 13 -10.78 -11.81 -7.59
CA GLN A 13 -11.83 -12.56 -8.27
C GLN A 13 -13.18 -12.39 -7.57
N LEU A 14 -14.23 -12.11 -8.34
CA LEU A 14 -15.59 -11.96 -7.78
C LEU A 14 -16.21 -13.35 -7.51
N PRO A 15 -16.81 -13.58 -6.33
CA PRO A 15 -17.44 -14.86 -5.98
C PRO A 15 -18.84 -14.99 -6.60
N LEU A 16 -18.93 -14.94 -7.93
CA LEU A 16 -20.18 -15.09 -8.68
C LEU A 16 -20.29 -16.49 -9.29
N GLY A 17 -21.51 -17.05 -9.32
CA GLY A 17 -21.77 -18.37 -9.90
C GLY A 17 -21.51 -18.47 -11.41
N SER A 18 -21.57 -17.34 -12.14
CA SER A 18 -21.26 -17.27 -13.57
C SER A 18 -19.90 -16.61 -13.81
N ARG A 19 -18.93 -17.39 -14.29
CA ARG A 19 -17.55 -16.90 -14.54
C ARG A 19 -17.48 -15.83 -15.62
N LYS A 20 -18.34 -15.89 -16.65
CA LYS A 20 -18.39 -14.87 -17.71
C LYS A 20 -18.86 -13.52 -17.16
N LEU A 21 -19.87 -13.54 -16.30
CA LEU A 21 -20.39 -12.33 -15.66
C LEU A 21 -19.35 -11.75 -14.68
N ALA A 22 -18.70 -12.62 -13.89
CA ALA A 22 -17.58 -12.23 -13.04
C ALA A 22 -16.48 -11.51 -13.83
N SER A 23 -16.02 -12.10 -14.93
CA SER A 23 -14.95 -11.52 -15.75
C SER A 23 -15.32 -10.15 -16.35
N PHE A 24 -16.58 -9.96 -16.74
CA PHE A 24 -17.06 -8.66 -17.21
C PHE A 24 -16.98 -7.61 -16.08
N PHE A 25 -17.52 -7.91 -14.90
CA PHE A 25 -17.48 -6.99 -13.76
C PHE A 25 -16.06 -6.77 -13.23
N GLU A 26 -15.20 -7.80 -13.25
CA GLU A 26 -13.79 -7.68 -12.88
C GLU A 26 -13.04 -6.70 -13.81
N ARG A 27 -13.35 -6.68 -15.11
CA ARG A 27 -12.79 -5.69 -16.04
C ARG A 27 -13.39 -4.31 -15.83
N LEU A 28 -14.71 -4.22 -15.64
CA LEU A 28 -15.43 -2.96 -15.45
C LEU A 28 -14.98 -2.23 -14.16
N LEU A 29 -14.79 -2.97 -13.07
CA LEU A 29 -14.34 -2.45 -11.78
C LEU A 29 -12.82 -2.26 -11.70
N GLY A 30 -12.07 -2.61 -12.75
CA GLY A 30 -10.61 -2.53 -12.77
C GLY A 30 -9.89 -3.59 -11.92
N LEU A 31 -10.59 -4.58 -11.37
CA LEU A 31 -10.00 -5.69 -10.60
C LEU A 31 -8.99 -6.48 -11.43
N SER A 32 -9.26 -6.68 -12.73
CA SER A 32 -8.31 -7.34 -13.63
C SER A 32 -7.03 -6.52 -13.85
N VAL A 33 -7.10 -5.19 -13.77
CA VAL A 33 -5.92 -4.33 -13.85
C VAL A 33 -5.14 -4.47 -12.54
N LEU A 34 -5.81 -4.32 -11.39
CA LEU A 34 -5.22 -4.48 -10.07
C LEU A 34 -4.52 -5.82 -9.88
N ALA A 35 -5.15 -6.91 -10.35
CA ALA A 35 -4.56 -8.26 -10.31
C ALA A 35 -3.24 -8.33 -11.07
N LYS A 36 -3.22 -7.83 -12.31
CA LYS A 36 -2.00 -7.79 -13.13
C LYS A 36 -0.92 -6.93 -12.49
N CYS A 37 -1.29 -5.79 -11.91
CA CYS A 37 -0.36 -4.93 -11.19
C CYS A 37 0.28 -5.66 -10.01
N TYR A 38 -0.54 -6.28 -9.15
CA TYR A 38 -0.07 -7.01 -7.98
C TYR A 38 0.84 -8.19 -8.37
N GLU A 39 0.49 -8.93 -9.42
CA GLU A 39 1.32 -10.04 -9.92
C GLU A 39 2.65 -9.57 -10.53
N SER A 40 2.65 -8.41 -11.19
CA SER A 40 3.86 -7.82 -11.79
C SER A 40 4.80 -7.18 -10.77
N ALA A 41 4.31 -6.90 -9.56
CA ALA A 41 5.09 -6.27 -8.51
C ALA A 41 6.20 -7.23 -8.01
N PRO A 42 7.44 -6.74 -7.82
CA PRO A 42 8.52 -7.58 -7.32
C PRO A 42 8.18 -8.12 -5.91
N LYS A 43 8.19 -9.45 -5.74
CA LYS A 43 7.72 -10.12 -4.51
C LYS A 43 8.68 -10.05 -3.31
N LYS A 44 9.86 -9.44 -3.47
CA LYS A 44 10.91 -9.33 -2.44
C LYS A 44 11.49 -7.91 -2.39
N LEU A 45 10.63 -6.93 -2.14
CA LEU A 45 11.05 -5.55 -1.93
C LEU A 45 11.19 -5.27 -0.43
N GLY A 46 12.17 -4.45 -0.07
CA GLY A 46 12.17 -3.79 1.24
C GLY A 46 11.03 -2.78 1.32
N THR A 47 10.59 -2.45 2.54
CA THR A 47 9.44 -1.57 2.78
C THR A 47 9.52 -0.25 2.02
N GLN A 48 10.65 0.48 2.07
CA GLN A 48 10.81 1.75 1.36
C GLN A 48 10.73 1.60 -0.17
N GLN A 49 11.26 0.51 -0.72
CA GLN A 49 11.22 0.23 -2.16
C GLN A 49 9.79 -0.11 -2.62
N PHE A 50 9.05 -0.84 -1.79
CA PHE A 50 7.64 -1.10 -2.02
C PHE A 50 6.83 0.19 -2.00
N LEU A 51 6.98 1.02 -0.96
CA LEU A 51 6.21 2.26 -0.81
C LEU A 51 6.50 3.26 -1.96
N SER A 52 7.78 3.48 -2.28
CA SER A 52 8.18 4.31 -3.43
C SER A 52 7.66 3.75 -4.76
N GLY A 53 7.80 2.44 -4.99
CA GLY A 53 7.28 1.79 -6.19
C GLY A 53 5.77 1.93 -6.37
N VAL A 54 4.99 1.88 -5.27
CA VAL A 54 3.54 2.12 -5.31
C VAL A 54 3.23 3.57 -5.70
N LEU A 55 3.92 4.55 -5.13
CA LEU A 55 3.71 5.97 -5.45
C LEU A 55 4.08 6.28 -6.90
N ASP A 56 5.22 5.76 -7.37
CA ASP A 56 5.68 5.91 -8.75
C ASP A 56 4.70 5.28 -9.74
N TYR A 57 4.23 4.07 -9.45
CA TYR A 57 3.25 3.37 -10.28
C TYR A 57 1.94 4.14 -10.39
N LEU A 58 1.49 4.77 -9.30
CA LEU A 58 0.27 5.58 -9.27
C LEU A 58 0.48 7.01 -9.79
N GLY A 59 1.72 7.39 -10.15
CA GLY A 59 2.05 8.73 -10.63
C GLY A 59 1.90 9.81 -9.54
N VAL A 60 2.06 9.44 -8.27
CA VAL A 60 1.85 10.32 -7.12
C VAL A 60 3.16 10.95 -6.68
N ARG A 61 3.18 12.28 -6.60
CA ARG A 61 4.32 13.05 -6.09
C ARG A 61 4.02 13.56 -4.70
N VAL A 62 4.83 13.16 -3.73
CA VAL A 62 4.71 13.58 -2.33
C VAL A 62 5.53 14.85 -2.12
N LYS A 63 4.91 15.89 -1.57
CA LYS A 63 5.59 17.13 -1.17
C LYS A 63 5.15 17.52 0.23
N ALA A 64 6.08 17.47 1.18
CA ALA A 64 5.85 17.98 2.52
C ALA A 64 5.95 19.52 2.53
N ILE A 65 4.87 20.18 2.90
CA ILE A 65 4.83 21.63 3.11
C ILE A 65 5.61 21.95 4.39
N ASP A 66 6.40 23.03 4.37
CA ASP A 66 7.25 23.44 5.49
C ASP A 66 8.21 22.35 6.00
N SER A 67 8.60 21.41 5.13
CA SER A 67 9.47 20.28 5.47
C SER A 67 10.77 20.70 6.15
N GLN A 68 11.37 21.82 5.74
CA GLN A 68 12.59 22.37 6.33
C GLN A 68 12.41 22.88 7.77
N LYS A 69 11.17 23.14 8.21
CA LYS A 69 10.86 23.56 9.59
C LYS A 69 10.31 22.40 10.41
N VAL A 70 9.36 21.65 9.86
CA VAL A 70 8.61 20.62 10.59
C VAL A 70 9.44 19.36 10.76
N LEU A 71 10.08 18.84 9.71
CA LEU A 71 10.78 17.55 9.79
C LEU A 71 11.97 17.59 10.77
N PRO A 72 12.80 18.66 10.82
CA PRO A 72 13.86 18.75 11.81
C PRO A 72 13.38 18.91 13.25
N SER A 73 12.13 19.35 13.45
CA SER A 73 11.54 19.52 14.79
C SER A 73 11.03 18.22 15.40
N LEU A 74 10.87 17.16 14.59
CA LEU A 74 10.43 15.86 15.08
C LEU A 74 11.51 15.22 15.95
N PRO A 75 11.14 14.62 17.10
CA PRO A 75 12.07 13.84 17.90
C PRO A 75 12.69 12.70 17.07
N LYS A 76 14.02 12.72 16.93
CA LYS A 76 14.77 11.69 16.19
C LYS A 76 14.76 10.33 16.90
N GLU A 77 14.71 10.37 18.23
CA GLU A 77 14.72 9.20 19.10
C GLU A 77 13.65 9.32 20.18
N GLY A 78 13.39 8.22 20.88
CA GLY A 78 12.34 8.15 21.89
C GLY A 78 10.93 8.01 21.31
N PRO A 79 9.91 7.90 22.17
CA PRO A 79 8.53 7.66 21.76
C PRO A 79 7.95 8.85 21.01
N LEU A 80 7.32 8.59 19.86
CA LEU A 80 6.63 9.57 19.04
C LEU A 80 5.34 8.96 18.49
N LEU A 81 4.22 9.65 18.67
CA LEU A 81 2.93 9.30 18.06
C LEU A 81 2.55 10.43 17.09
N ILE A 82 2.42 10.08 15.80
CA ILE A 82 1.94 11.00 14.77
C ILE A 82 0.50 10.65 14.46
N VAL A 83 -0.38 11.64 14.54
CA VAL A 83 -1.79 11.51 14.18
C VAL A 83 -2.05 12.39 12.96
N ALA A 84 -2.46 11.77 11.87
CA ALA A 84 -2.79 12.44 10.62
C ALA A 84 -4.16 11.98 10.15
N ASN A 85 -4.96 12.92 9.66
CA ASN A 85 -6.16 12.57 8.92
C ASN A 85 -5.76 12.05 7.53
N HIS A 86 -6.41 10.99 7.05
CA HIS A 86 -6.15 10.40 5.74
C HIS A 86 -7.48 10.24 4.94
N PRO A 87 -8.10 11.33 4.46
CA PRO A 87 -9.38 11.25 3.75
C PRO A 87 -9.37 10.35 2.51
N LEU A 88 -8.20 10.15 1.86
CA LEU A 88 -8.01 9.27 0.71
C LEU A 88 -7.55 7.86 1.11
N GLY A 89 -7.33 7.60 2.40
CA GLY A 89 -7.05 6.28 2.96
C GLY A 89 -5.64 5.76 2.63
N GLY A 90 -5.58 4.58 2.02
CA GLY A 90 -4.33 3.81 1.87
C GLY A 90 -3.23 4.54 1.10
N LEU A 91 -3.57 5.36 0.10
CA LEU A 91 -2.60 6.12 -0.67
C LEU A 91 -1.85 7.15 0.19
N GLU A 92 -2.58 7.92 1.00
CA GLU A 92 -1.97 8.88 1.93
C GLU A 92 -1.19 8.16 3.03
N GLY A 93 -1.68 7.00 3.47
CA GLY A 93 -0.95 6.11 4.38
C GLY A 93 0.43 5.74 3.82
N VAL A 94 0.50 5.33 2.55
CA VAL A 94 1.77 5.04 1.87
C VAL A 94 2.66 6.29 1.79
N ALA A 95 2.10 7.44 1.39
CA ALA A 95 2.85 8.69 1.24
C ALA A 95 3.46 9.17 2.57
N ILE A 96 2.66 9.19 3.65
CA ILE A 96 3.10 9.62 4.98
C ILE A 96 4.15 8.64 5.52
N THR A 97 3.93 7.33 5.36
CA THR A 97 4.86 6.32 5.85
C THR A 97 6.21 6.40 5.14
N GLN A 98 6.20 6.59 3.81
CA GLN A 98 7.42 6.79 3.02
C GLN A 98 8.23 7.99 3.55
N LEU A 99 7.56 9.13 3.75
CA LEU A 99 8.18 10.35 4.26
C LEU A 99 8.77 10.15 5.67
N LEU A 100 8.05 9.47 6.56
CA LEU A 100 8.50 9.25 7.93
C LEU A 100 9.65 8.25 8.03
N LEU A 101 9.68 7.22 7.17
CA LEU A 101 10.77 6.26 7.13
C LEU A 101 12.11 6.87 6.69
N GLU A 102 12.10 7.98 5.95
CA GLU A 102 13.31 8.75 5.62
C GLU A 102 13.92 9.45 6.85
N LEU A 103 13.10 9.78 7.84
CA LEU A 103 13.53 10.44 9.09
C LEU A 103 13.76 9.45 10.24
N ARG A 104 12.91 8.43 10.29
CA ARG A 104 12.81 7.45 11.38
C ARG A 104 12.55 6.08 10.81
N ALA A 105 13.64 5.31 10.66
CA ALA A 105 13.58 3.93 10.16
C ALA A 105 12.76 2.98 11.05
N ASP A 106 12.49 3.36 12.31
CA ASP A 106 11.67 2.64 13.27
C ASP A 106 10.16 2.93 13.17
N THR A 107 9.74 3.76 12.20
CA THR A 107 8.33 4.12 11.99
C THR A 107 7.45 2.89 11.80
N LYS A 108 6.36 2.83 12.57
CA LYS A 108 5.33 1.79 12.47
C LYS A 108 3.98 2.46 12.22
N VAL A 109 3.17 1.82 11.38
CA VAL A 109 1.82 2.28 11.05
C VAL A 109 0.82 1.45 11.84
N LEU A 110 -0.06 2.12 12.59
CA LEU A 110 -1.19 1.46 13.22
C LEU A 110 -2.30 1.29 12.18
N THR A 111 -2.59 0.04 11.84
CA THR A 111 -3.66 -0.32 10.90
C THR A 111 -4.77 -1.07 11.61
N ASN A 112 -5.94 -1.17 10.98
CA ASN A 112 -6.98 -2.07 11.44
C ASN A 112 -6.61 -3.54 11.14
N ASN A 113 -7.30 -4.49 11.81
CA ASN A 113 -7.09 -5.93 11.60
C ASN A 113 -7.65 -6.45 10.26
N LEU A 114 -8.35 -5.64 9.46
CA LEU A 114 -8.75 -6.07 8.13
C LEU A 114 -7.57 -6.00 7.16
N LEU A 115 -6.69 -5.01 7.33
CA LEU A 115 -5.51 -4.82 6.50
C LEU A 115 -4.47 -5.93 6.66
N THR A 116 -4.47 -6.67 7.79
CA THR A 116 -3.60 -7.85 7.99
C THR A 116 -3.98 -9.03 7.10
N ARG A 117 -5.14 -8.98 6.44
CA ARG A 117 -5.60 -10.01 5.49
C ARG A 117 -5.10 -9.76 4.07
N ILE A 118 -4.47 -8.62 3.81
CA ILE A 118 -3.86 -8.30 2.52
C ILE A 118 -2.45 -8.92 2.51
N PRO A 119 -2.17 -9.89 1.63
CA PRO A 119 -0.92 -10.65 1.60
C PRO A 119 0.29 -9.83 1.14
#